data_AF-A0A1V4KZB8-F1
#
_entry.id   AF-A0A1V4KZB8-F1
#
_cell.length_a   1.000
_cell.length_b   1.000
_cell.length_c   1.000
_cell.angle_alpha   90.00
_cell.angle_beta   90.00
_cell.angle_gamma   90.00
#
_symmetry.space_group_name_H-M   'P 1'
#
loop_
_entity.id
_entity.type
_entity.pdbx_description
1 polymer ?
#
loop_
_entity_poly.entity_id
_entity_poly.type
_entity_poly.pdbx_seq_one_letter_code
_entity_poly.pdbx_strand_id
1 'polypeptide(L)' 'MCWAWGGFTLTPPLCRYLEITPIPLTDPPEFKYQWGLRAAKETSKKDVLRFVAQIQKKDPTFWTSQYNEAEATP' A
#
# COMPACT_ATOMS: atom_id res chain seq x y z
N MET A 1 -6.82 16.13 6.16
CA MET A 1 -7.83 16.88 5.38
C MET A 1 -7.10 17.70 4.32
N CYS A 2 -7.16 17.29 3.05
CA CYS A 2 -6.71 18.12 1.93
C CYS A 2 -7.82 19.09 1.60
N TRP A 3 -7.71 20.33 2.09
CA TRP A 3 -8.60 21.41 1.70
C TRP A 3 -8.17 21.90 0.31
N ALA A 4 -9.09 21.98 -0.64
CA ALA A 4 -8.87 22.60 -1.95
C ALA A 4 -9.84 23.77 -2.08
N TRP A 5 -9.30 24.99 -2.06
CA TRP A 5 -10.00 26.19 -2.50
C TRP A 5 -9.33 26.66 -3.80
N GLY A 6 -10.15 26.86 -4.83
CA GLY A 6 -9.86 27.76 -5.95
C GLY A 6 -8.70 27.38 -6.88
N GLY A 7 -9.02 26.62 -7.93
CA GLY A 7 -8.43 26.80 -9.26
C GLY A 7 -6.90 26.78 -9.40
N PHE A 8 -6.32 25.58 -9.52
CA PHE A 8 -5.24 25.26 -10.45
C PHE A 8 -5.03 23.74 -10.39
N THR A 9 -4.90 23.07 -11.54
CA THR A 9 -4.85 21.61 -11.67
C THR A 9 -3.60 21.02 -11.01
N LEU A 10 -3.67 20.66 -9.73
CA LEU A 10 -2.69 19.79 -9.08
C LEU A 10 -3.45 18.92 -8.07
N THR A 11 -4.00 17.78 -8.50
CA THR A 11 -4.14 16.65 -7.57
C THR A 11 -2.73 16.38 -7.05
N PRO A 12 -2.44 16.57 -5.75
CA PRO A 12 -1.09 16.34 -5.25
C PRO A 12 -0.71 14.90 -5.62
N PRO A 13 0.42 14.67 -6.30
CA PRO A 13 0.84 13.31 -6.68
C PRO A 13 0.98 12.39 -5.46
N LEU A 14 1.05 12.98 -4.27
CA LEU A 14 1.13 12.37 -2.95
C LEU A 14 -0.18 11.74 -2.46
N CYS A 15 -1.33 11.97 -3.10
CA CYS A 15 -2.63 11.48 -2.62
C CYS A 15 -3.04 10.11 -3.17
N ARG A 16 -2.15 9.39 -3.87
CA ARG A 16 -2.46 8.08 -4.44
C ARG A 16 -2.26 6.97 -3.41
N TYR A 17 -3.25 6.07 -3.34
CA TYR A 17 -3.21 4.90 -2.46
C TYR A 17 -2.40 3.75 -3.05
N LEU A 18 -2.44 3.60 -4.37
CA LEU A 18 -1.79 2.53 -5.08
C LEU A 18 -1.08 3.09 -6.31
N GLU A 19 0.16 2.67 -6.52
CA GLU A 19 0.94 2.92 -7.71
C GLU A 19 0.97 1.65 -8.53
N ILE A 20 0.61 1.77 -9.81
CA ILE A 20 0.55 0.66 -10.76
C ILE A 20 1.65 0.90 -11.78
N THR A 21 2.62 0.01 -11.83
CA THR A 21 3.75 0.08 -12.77
C THR A 21 3.68 -1.11 -13.73
N PRO A 22 3.64 -0.90 -15.06
CA PRO A 22 3.71 -2.00 -16.01
C PRO A 22 5.09 -2.64 -15.95
N ILE A 23 5.15 -3.97 -15.95
CA ILE A 23 6.41 -4.70 -15.99
C ILE A 23 6.81 -4.85 -17.47
N PRO A 24 7.89 -4.20 -17.92
CA PRO A 24 8.30 -4.31 -19.32
C PRO A 24 8.73 -5.76 -19.61
N LEU A 25 8.44 -6.24 -20.82
CA LEU A 25 8.80 -7.58 -21.33
C LEU A 25 8.05 -8.78 -20.70
N THR A 26 6.81 -8.59 -20.27
CA THR A 26 5.93 -9.70 -19.86
C THR A 26 4.86 -9.98 -20.93
N ASP A 27 4.75 -11.24 -21.34
CA ASP A 27 3.68 -11.74 -22.21
C ASP A 27 3.04 -12.95 -21.50
N PRO A 28 1.85 -12.80 -20.88
CA PRO A 28 0.92 -11.66 -20.92
C PRO A 28 1.42 -10.41 -20.14
N PRO A 29 0.87 -9.22 -20.41
CA PRO A 29 1.27 -7.98 -19.74
C PRO A 29 0.99 -8.04 -18.24
N GLU A 30 2.06 -7.98 -17.43
CA GLU A 30 1.98 -7.96 -15.98
C GLU A 30 2.08 -6.54 -15.44
N PHE A 31 1.34 -6.30 -14.35
CA PHE A 31 1.35 -5.03 -13.63
C PHE A 31 1.79 -5.25 -12.20
N LYS A 32 2.72 -4.42 -11.74
CA LYS A 32 3.16 -4.40 -10.35
C LYS A 32 2.35 -3.35 -9.59
N TYR A 33 1.74 -3.79 -8.49
CA TYR A 33 1.02 -2.95 -7.56
C TYR A 33 1.89 -2.60 -6.37
N GLN A 34 2.00 -1.31 -6.04
CA GLN A 34 2.79 -0.81 -4.93
C GLN A 34 1.97 0.18 -4.10
N TRP A 35 2.22 0.23 -2.79
CA TRP A 35 1.56 1.19 -1.90
C TRP A 35 2.04 2.61 -2.23
N GLY A 36 1.11 3.51 -2.53
CA GLY A 36 1.41 4.91 -2.72
C GLY A 36 1.67 5.63 -1.39
N LEU A 37 2.25 6.83 -1.47
CA LEU A 37 2.67 7.61 -0.29
C LEU A 37 1.53 7.89 0.70
N ARG A 38 0.30 8.03 0.22
CA ARG A 38 -0.87 8.21 1.09
C ARG A 38 -1.17 6.95 1.90
N ALA A 39 -1.11 5.79 1.27
CA ALA A 39 -1.42 4.53 1.92
C ALA A 39 -0.35 4.17 2.95
N ALA A 40 0.93 4.41 2.63
CA ALA A 40 2.03 4.28 3.61
C ALA A 40 1.90 5.26 4.80
N LYS A 41 1.28 6.44 4.59
CA LYS A 41 1.05 7.42 5.66
C LYS A 41 -0.17 7.10 6.52
N GLU A 42 -1.25 6.61 5.91
CA GLU A 42 -2.51 6.30 6.62
C GLU A 42 -2.50 4.91 7.27
N THR A 43 -1.71 3.98 6.73
CA THR A 43 -1.71 2.58 7.18
C THR A 43 -0.30 2.04 7.28
N SER A 44 -0.02 1.28 8.35
CA SER A 44 1.23 0.52 8.45
C SER A 44 1.05 -0.89 7.88
N LYS A 45 2.15 -1.49 7.41
CA LYS A 45 2.15 -2.91 6.99
C LYS A 45 1.63 -3.84 8.11
N LYS A 46 1.85 -3.47 9.38
CA LYS A 46 1.35 -4.23 10.55
C LYS A 46 -0.17 -4.16 10.69
N ASP A 47 -0.77 -3.00 10.49
CA ASP A 47 -2.22 -2.82 10.59
C ASP A 47 -2.95 -3.62 9.50
N VAL A 48 -2.41 -3.59 8.29
CA VAL A 48 -2.93 -4.39 7.16
C VAL A 48 -2.80 -5.88 7.46
N LEU A 49 -1.64 -6.33 7.96
CA LEU A 49 -1.43 -7.73 8.32
C LEU A 49 -2.39 -8.19 9.42
N ARG A 50 -2.64 -7.36 10.44
CA ARG A 50 -3.61 -7.64 11.50
C ARG A 50 -5.03 -7.76 10.96
N PHE A 51 -5.41 -6.89 10.03
CA PHE A 51 -6.72 -6.92 9.39
C PHE A 51 -6.92 -8.20 8.54
N VAL A 52 -5.91 -8.58 7.75
CA VAL A 52 -5.92 -9.82 6.96
C VAL A 52 -6.00 -11.05 7.87
N ALA A 53 -5.23 -11.07 8.96
CA ALA A 53 -5.25 -12.13 9.96
C ALA A 53 -6.65 -12.32 10.58
N GLN A 54 -7.33 -11.22 10.92
CA GLN A 54 -8.71 -11.26 11.43
C GLN A 54 -9.70 -11.84 10.41
N ILE A 55 -9.62 -11.42 9.14
CA ILE A 55 -10.50 -11.95 8.08
C ILE A 55 -10.29 -13.44 7.88
N GLN A 56 -9.04 -13.86 7.85
CA GLN A 56 -8.65 -15.25 7.61
C GLN A 56 -8.81 -16.14 8.86
N LYS A 57 -9.13 -15.57 10.04
CA LYS A 57 -9.14 -16.23 11.35
C LYS A 57 -7.85 -17.01 11.63
N LYS A 58 -6.72 -16.47 11.18
CA LYS A 58 -5.38 -17.05 11.36
C LYS A 58 -4.52 -16.09 12.18
N ASP A 59 -3.57 -16.64 12.92
CA ASP A 59 -2.64 -15.81 13.65
C ASP A 59 -1.71 -15.05 12.69
N PRO A 60 -1.43 -13.75 12.94
CA PRO A 60 -0.56 -12.94 12.10
C PRO A 60 0.89 -13.46 12.06
N THR A 61 1.29 -14.27 13.05
CA THR A 61 2.59 -14.97 13.11
C THR A 61 2.73 -16.09 12.08
N PHE A 62 1.62 -16.56 11.50
CA PHE A 62 1.64 -17.53 10.39
C PHE A 62 2.41 -16.98 9.17
N TRP A 63 2.38 -15.67 8.99
CA TRP A 63 3.12 -14.95 7.95
C TRP A 63 4.37 -14.29 8.54
N THR A 64 5.25 -15.10 9.13
CA THR A 64 6.43 -14.62 9.88
C THR A 64 7.35 -13.75 9.03
N SER A 65 7.48 -14.05 7.73
CA SER A 65 8.29 -13.23 6.81
C SER A 65 7.69 -11.84 6.61
N GLN A 66 6.37 -11.74 6.41
CA GLN A 66 5.67 -10.48 6.22
C GLN A 66 5.58 -9.69 7.52
N TYR A 67 5.46 -10.39 8.66
CA TYR A 67 5.49 -9.80 9.99
C TYR A 67 6.84 -9.12 10.27
N ASN A 68 7.95 -9.82 10.03
CA ASN A 68 9.29 -9.27 10.22
C ASN A 68 9.58 -8.08 9.30
N GLU A 69 9.13 -8.14 8.04
CA GLU A 69 9.27 -7.00 7.11
C GLU A 69 8.42 -5.79 7.53
N ALA A 70 7.22 -6.05 8.06
CA ALA A 70 6.36 -5.01 8.62
C ALA A 70 6.91 -4.41 9.92
N GLU A 71 7.71 -5.17 10.69
CA GLU A 71 8.42 -4.68 11.88
C GLU A 71 9.70 -3.90 11.54
N ALA A 72 10.39 -4.27 10.45
CA ALA A 72 11.65 -3.67 10.05
C ALA A 72 11.51 -2.34 9.29
N THR A 73 10.28 -1.90 8.99
CA THR A 73 10.02 -0.61 8.34
C THR A 73 9.70 0.43 9.44
N PRO A 74 10.62 1.33 9.82
CA PRO A 74 10.36 2.39 10.81
C PRO A 74 9.38 3.45 10.30
#